data_AF-A0A536M0U5-F1
#
_entry.id   AF-A0A536M0U5-F1
#
_cell.length_a   1.000
_cell.length_b   1.000
_cell.length_c   1.000
_cell.angle_alpha   90.00
_cell.angle_beta   90.00
_cell.angle_gamma   90.00
#
_symmetry.space_group_name_H-M   'P 1'
#
loop_
_entity.id
_entity.type
_entity.pdbx_description
1 polymer ?
#
loop_
_entity_poly.entity_id
_entity_poly.type
_entity_poly.pdbx_seq_one_letter_code
_entity_poly.pdbx_strand_id
1 'polypeptide(L)' 'MQLRMAKAGMEIMGLYGQLDPKSKWVPLKGRFERQYLWQTGLAVGGGTTEIQKNIIAQRGLGMPRG' A
#
# COMPACT_ATOMS: atom_id res chain seq x y z
N MET A 1 0.35 -0.81 -7.21
CA MET A 1 0.85 0.50 -7.71
C MET A 1 0.74 1.62 -6.67
N GLN A 2 -0.38 1.72 -5.94
CA GLN A 2 -0.63 2.83 -5.02
C GLN A 2 0.23 2.81 -3.74
N LEU A 3 0.59 1.65 -3.19
CA LEU A 3 1.48 1.54 -2.00
C LEU A 3 2.90 2.04 -2.28
N ARG A 4 3.49 1.68 -3.44
CA ARG A 4 4.84 2.14 -3.82
C ARG A 4 4.91 3.65 -3.97
N MET A 5 3.89 4.25 -4.58
CA MET A 5 3.78 5.71 -4.68
C MET A 5 3.64 6.37 -3.31
N ALA A 6 2.82 5.78 -2.43
CA ALA A 6 2.69 6.28 -1.06
C ALA A 6 4.03 6.24 -0.32
N LYS A 7 4.74 5.11 -0.39
CA LYS A 7 6.07 4.95 0.21
C LYS A 7 7.09 5.95 -0.34
N ALA A 8 7.15 6.14 -1.66
CA ALA A 8 8.05 7.12 -2.27
C ALA A 8 7.75 8.55 -1.78
N GLY A 9 6.47 8.91 -1.66
CA GLY A 9 6.06 10.19 -1.08
C GLY A 9 6.52 10.34 0.38
N MET A 10 6.37 9.29 1.19
CA MET A 10 6.86 9.26 2.58
C MET A 10 8.38 9.44 2.66
N GLU A 11 9.14 8.75 1.80
CA GLU A 11 10.60 8.82 1.74
C GLU A 11 11.09 10.22 1.34
N ILE A 12 10.47 10.85 0.34
CA ILE A 12 10.80 12.22 -0.11
C ILE A 12 10.58 13.24 1.01
N MET A 13 9.53 13.08 1.82
CA MET A 13 9.20 13.98 2.92
C MET A 13 10.01 13.70 4.21
N GLY A 14 10.79 12.62 4.23
CA GLY A 14 11.59 12.22 5.40
C GLY A 14 10.73 12.02 6.65
N LEU A 15 11.20 12.53 7.79
CA LEU A 15 10.52 12.39 9.08
C LEU A 15 9.11 13.00 9.09
N TYR A 16 8.89 14.06 8.30
CA TYR A 16 7.59 14.73 8.21
C TYR A 16 6.53 13.90 7.48
N GLY A 17 6.95 12.89 6.71
CA GLY A 17 6.02 12.00 6.02
C GLY A 17 5.07 11.27 6.96
N GLN A 18 5.49 10.97 8.19
CA GLN A 18 4.73 10.18 9.16
C GLN A 18 3.73 10.98 10.00
N LEU A 19 3.64 12.30 9.77
CA LEU A 19 2.80 13.16 10.59
C LEU A 19 1.32 12.97 10.31
N ASP A 20 0.54 12.88 11.39
CA ASP A 20 -0.93 12.85 11.33
C ASP A 20 -1.45 14.12 10.62
N PRO A 21 -2.54 14.02 9.82
CA PRO A 21 -3.15 15.16 9.12
C PRO A 21 -3.49 16.38 9.99
N LYS A 22 -3.64 16.21 11.32
CA LYS A 22 -3.89 17.30 12.27
C LYS A 22 -2.61 17.96 12.80
N SER A 23 -1.44 17.42 12.48
CA SER A 23 -0.16 17.96 12.94
C SER A 23 0.14 19.30 12.27
N LYS A 24 0.63 20.27 13.06
CA LYS A 24 0.98 21.62 12.57
C LYS A 24 1.91 21.62 11.36
N TRP A 25 2.86 20.68 11.32
CA TRP A 25 3.92 20.60 10.31
C TRP A 25 3.63 19.60 9.20
N VAL A 26 2.40 19.10 9.09
CA VAL A 26 2.09 18.03 8.15
C VAL A 26 2.25 18.52 6.70
N PRO A 27 3.10 17.88 5.89
CA PRO A 27 3.19 18.19 4.47
C PRO A 27 1.96 17.63 3.74
N LEU A 28 1.49 18.36 2.73
CA LEU A 28 0.43 17.91 1.82
C LEU A 28 -0.84 17.38 2.53
N LYS A 29 -1.15 17.92 3.72
CA LYS A 29 -2.31 17.51 4.54
C LYS A 29 -2.33 16.01 4.90
N GLY A 30 -1.17 15.36 5.01
CA GLY A 30 -1.04 13.94 5.43
C GLY A 30 -1.51 12.95 4.37
N ARG A 31 -1.58 13.35 3.10
CA ARG A 31 -2.10 12.49 2.01
C ARG A 31 -1.34 11.17 1.88
N PHE A 32 -0.01 11.22 1.91
CA PHE A 32 0.81 10.03 1.71
C PHE A 32 0.85 9.12 2.94
N GLU A 33 0.79 9.67 4.15
CA GLU A 33 0.62 8.92 5.39
C GLU A 33 -0.68 8.11 5.35
N ARG A 34 -1.80 8.78 5.14
CA ARG A 34 -3.12 8.14 5.09
C ARG A 34 -3.22 7.12 3.97
N GLN A 35 -2.65 7.44 2.81
CA GLN A 35 -2.64 6.51 1.68
C GLN A 35 -1.75 5.30 1.99
N TYR A 36 -0.60 5.47 2.64
CA TYR A 36 0.26 4.35 3.03
C TYR A 36 -0.48 3.39 3.97
N LEU A 37 -1.12 3.92 5.03
CA LEU A 37 -1.90 3.10 5.97
C LEU A 37 -3.05 2.38 5.28
N TRP A 38 -3.84 3.10 4.46
CA TRP A 38 -4.96 2.52 3.73
C TRP A 38 -4.55 1.40 2.78
N GLN A 39 -3.48 1.62 1.99
CA GLN A 39 -2.99 0.64 1.02
C GLN A 39 -2.42 -0.61 1.69
N THR A 40 -1.84 -0.46 2.87
CA THR A 40 -1.34 -1.60 3.64
C THR A 40 -2.50 -2.51 4.07
N GLY A 41 -3.63 -1.92 4.48
CA GLY A 41 -4.86 -2.69 4.77
C GLY A 41 -5.44 -3.37 3.53
N LEU A 42 -5.47 -2.69 2.37
CA LEU A 42 -5.94 -3.27 1.11
C LEU A 42 -5.07 -4.42 0.59
N ALA A 43 -3.81 -4.52 0.98
CA ALA A 43 -2.97 -5.65 0.58
C ALA A 43 -3.45 -6.98 1.16
N VAL A 44 -4.27 -6.93 2.22
CA VAL A 44 -4.89 -8.09 2.89
C VAL A 44 -6.39 -8.15 2.61
N GLY A 45 -7.07 -7.00 2.64
CA GLY A 45 -8.50 -6.89 2.38
C GLY A 45 -8.84 -7.22 0.92
N GLY A 46 -9.88 -8.02 0.69
CA GLY A 46 -10.27 -8.46 -0.67
C GLY A 46 -9.44 -9.63 -1.21
N GLY A 47 -8.69 -10.30 -0.35
CA GLY A 47 -7.82 -11.42 -0.68
C GLY A 47 -6.37 -10.96 -0.79
N THR A 48 -5.49 -11.59 -0.03
CA THR A 48 -4.09 -11.17 0.04
C THR A 48 -3.40 -11.27 -1.32
N THR A 49 -2.28 -10.57 -1.47
CA THR A 49 -1.50 -10.61 -2.70
C THR A 49 -1.03 -12.04 -3.05
N GLU A 50 -0.75 -12.87 -2.05
CA GLU A 50 -0.39 -14.28 -2.21
C GLU A 50 -1.55 -15.09 -2.79
N ILE A 51 -2.77 -14.89 -2.26
CA ILE A 51 -3.97 -15.55 -2.78
C ILE A 51 -4.24 -15.13 -4.23
N GLN A 52 -4.14 -13.84 -4.53
CA GLN A 52 -4.34 -13.34 -5.90
C GLN A 52 -3.29 -13.90 -6.86
N LYS A 53 -2.02 -13.98 -6.44
CA LYS A 53 -0.96 -14.62 -7.23
C LYS A 53 -1.25 -16.11 -7.48
N ASN A 54 -1.72 -16.83 -6.46
CA ASN A 54 -2.11 -18.24 -6.62
C ASN A 54 -3.28 -18.40 -7.60
N ILE A 55 -4.28 -17.51 -7.56
CA ILE A 55 -5.38 -17.50 -8.52
C ILE A 55 -4.87 -17.27 -9.94
N ILE A 56 -3.97 -16.31 -10.15
CA ILE A 56 -3.36 -16.06 -11.46
C ILE A 56 -2.57 -17.30 -11.94
N ALA A 57 -1.77 -17.90 -11.08
CA ALA A 57 -1.00 -19.11 -11.41
C ALA A 57 -1.90 -20.28 -11.81
N GLN A 58 -2.93 -20.56 -11.00
CA GLN A 58 -3.81 -21.73 -11.22
C GLN A 58 -4.82 -21.50 -12.34
N ARG A 59 -5.55 -20.38 -12.29
CA ARG A 59 -6.65 -20.10 -13.23
C ARG A 59 -6.18 -19.42 -14.50
N GLY A 60 -5.17 -18.55 -14.41
CA GLY A 60 -4.64 -17.83 -15.56
C GLY A 60 -3.59 -18.62 -16.32
N LEU A 61 -2.70 -19.34 -15.60
CA LEU A 61 -1.56 -20.06 -16.19
C LEU A 61 -1.68 -21.58 -16.15
N GLY A 62 -2.75 -22.14 -15.57
CA GLY A 62 -2.99 -23.60 -15.53
C GLY A 62 -2.03 -24.38 -14.62
N MET A 63 -1.34 -23.71 -13.70
CA MET A 63 -0.41 -24.39 -12.78
C MET A 63 -1.16 -25.31 -11.80
N PRO A 64 -0.57 -26.48 -11.46
CA PRO A 64 -1.18 -27.40 -10.50
C PRO A 64 -1.24 -26.79 -9.10
N ARG A 65 -2.18 -27.28 -8.28
CA ARG A 65 -2.30 -26.91 -6.87
C ARG A 65 -1.25 -27.65 -6.04
N GLY A 66 -0.59 -26.91 -5.15
CA GLY A 66 0.20 -27.44 -4.03
C GLY A 66 -0.50 -27.15 -2.72
#